data_AF-A0A2V1CF54-F1
#
_entry.id   AF-A0A2V1CF54-F1
#
_cell.length_a   1.000
_cell.length_b   1.000
_cell.length_c   1.000
_cell.angle_alpha   90.00
_cell.angle_beta   90.00
_cell.angle_gamma   90.00
#
_symmetry.space_group_name_H-M   'P 1'
#
loop_
_entity.id
_entity.type
_entity.pdbx_description
1 polymer ?
#
loop_
_entity_poly.entity_id
_entity_poly.type
_entity_poly.pdbx_seq_one_letter_code
_entity_poly.pdbx_strand_id
1 'polypeptide(L)'
;MLPSVISRAEETIAILFSFITAQGSSDYLGESVSQLQHSLQAAYLAKQAGADDETVLGALLHDVGRFIPQSREMPKMIAPGGTFIGRASHEALGERYLSELGFSEKICQLVGAHVMAKRYLTAVDGKYYDGLSQSSKQTLKFQGGIFTPEQVKQAQQDPWLEQKLAVRRWDDLAKDPNLKVEPLSAYEDMAIKSLLESWSSITLHGREYTLPQKPTVVVCIDGFDPEYLDQGIKDGIIPNLAAFAKNGFHATAKSCMPSFTNPNNVSIITGAPPSVHGIAGNYYLDRATKEEHMIVDDTFLRGTTILSLLARRGVRVAAVTAKDKLRRILAHEIEGSICFSAEKAGNATLKENGIDDVESWIGRPAPPQYSGELSFYVLDSGVKLLEEKRADFLYLTLSDFIQHKHAPGSKEANSFMTDLDHLIGKFADLGAVVAVTGDHGMSDKADENGNPKVIFLEDQITSKWGENAAKVICPISDPFVRHHGALGSFVRLYVASSELLQPILDFCKSISGVEEALSGHDAALKHEQPLDREGNIVVISEKNFVIGSRKADHDLSQLEGHRLRSHGGLSEQDIPLLLSQRVASTRPAKKTWRNYDIFDLALNVN
;
A
#
# COMPACT_ATOMS: atom_id res chain seq x y z
N MET A 1 20.99 -7.38 -1.45
CA MET A 1 19.86 -7.51 -0.51
C MET A 1 20.21 -6.80 0.79
N LEU A 2 19.23 -6.21 1.45
CA LEU A 2 19.44 -5.58 2.76
C LEU A 2 19.69 -6.64 3.85
N PRO A 3 20.55 -6.38 4.85
CA PRO A 3 20.78 -7.33 5.96
C PRO A 3 19.51 -7.69 6.74
N SER A 4 18.59 -6.73 6.90
CA SER A 4 17.29 -6.93 7.56
C SER A 4 16.41 -7.94 6.83
N VAL A 5 16.37 -7.86 5.49
CA VAL A 5 15.64 -8.80 4.62
C VAL A 5 16.21 -10.21 4.73
N ILE A 6 17.55 -10.34 4.73
CA ILE A 6 18.23 -11.63 4.89
C ILE A 6 17.90 -12.24 6.25
N SER A 7 18.08 -11.47 7.33
CA SER A 7 17.80 -11.94 8.68
C SER A 7 16.33 -12.34 8.87
N ARG A 8 15.39 -11.61 8.25
CA ARG A 8 13.97 -11.96 8.28
C ARG A 8 13.65 -13.24 7.50
N ALA A 9 14.31 -13.46 6.36
CA ALA A 9 14.16 -14.72 5.63
C ALA A 9 14.70 -15.91 6.44
N GLU A 10 15.87 -15.77 7.06
CA GLU A 10 16.45 -16.79 7.97
C GLU A 10 15.49 -17.12 9.12
N GLU A 11 14.94 -16.10 9.79
CA GLU A 11 13.95 -16.27 10.87
C GLU A 11 12.68 -16.98 10.35
N THR A 12 12.19 -16.58 9.18
CA THR A 12 10.99 -17.16 8.56
C THR A 12 11.18 -18.64 8.26
N ILE A 13 12.33 -19.02 7.69
CA ILE A 13 12.67 -20.42 7.42
C ILE A 13 12.86 -21.20 8.71
N ALA A 14 13.54 -20.63 9.71
CA ALA A 14 13.73 -21.28 11.00
C ALA A 14 12.38 -21.58 11.69
N ILE A 15 11.44 -20.63 11.66
CA ILE A 15 10.08 -20.81 12.19
C ILE A 15 9.35 -21.91 11.42
N LEU A 16 9.33 -21.83 10.08
CA LEU A 16 8.70 -22.83 9.22
C LEU A 16 9.24 -24.24 9.49
N PHE A 17 10.56 -24.39 9.55
CA PHE A 17 11.23 -25.67 9.77
C PHE A 17 11.05 -26.18 11.20
N SER A 18 10.86 -25.29 12.18
CA SER A 18 10.50 -25.67 13.54
C SER A 18 9.16 -26.39 13.60
N PHE A 19 8.17 -26.01 12.77
CA PHE A 19 6.89 -26.69 12.71
C PHE A 19 7.00 -28.10 12.13
N ILE A 20 7.84 -28.29 11.10
CA ILE A 20 8.12 -29.61 10.51
C ILE A 20 8.86 -30.49 11.54
N THR A 21 9.85 -29.93 12.21
CA THR A 21 10.66 -30.64 13.22
C THR A 21 9.83 -31.04 14.44
N ALA A 22 8.91 -30.17 14.89
CA ALA A 22 8.06 -30.42 16.06
C ALA A 22 7.13 -31.64 15.88
N GLN A 23 6.85 -32.07 14.65
CA GLN A 23 6.13 -33.32 14.41
C GLN A 23 6.99 -34.55 14.72
N GLY A 24 8.32 -34.45 14.66
CA GLY A 24 9.26 -35.48 15.12
C GLY A 24 8.91 -36.88 14.62
N SER A 25 8.75 -37.82 15.56
CA SER A 25 8.37 -39.21 15.32
C SER A 25 6.85 -39.46 15.28
N SER A 26 6.04 -38.43 15.06
CA SER A 26 4.58 -38.57 14.99
C SER A 26 4.17 -39.45 13.82
N ASP A 27 3.21 -40.34 14.09
CA ASP A 27 2.68 -41.30 13.13
C ASP A 27 2.17 -40.61 11.86
N TYR A 28 2.54 -41.15 10.70
CA TYR A 28 2.04 -40.72 9.40
C TYR A 28 0.87 -41.60 8.97
N LEU A 29 -0.32 -41.31 9.53
CA LEU A 29 -1.59 -41.94 9.14
C LEU A 29 -1.55 -43.49 9.12
N GLY A 30 -0.78 -44.11 10.02
CA GLY A 30 -0.61 -45.55 10.13
C GLY A 30 0.46 -46.18 9.22
N GLU A 31 1.27 -45.38 8.52
CA GLU A 31 2.43 -45.85 7.76
C GLU A 31 3.66 -46.04 8.66
N SER A 32 4.63 -46.85 8.24
CA SER A 32 5.84 -47.15 9.05
C SER A 32 6.89 -46.02 9.07
N VAL A 33 6.53 -44.81 8.66
CA VAL A 33 7.41 -43.63 8.66
C VAL A 33 6.79 -42.49 9.47
N SER A 34 7.62 -41.64 10.07
CA SER A 34 7.15 -40.40 10.67
C SER A 34 6.84 -39.33 9.63
N GLN A 35 6.06 -38.31 10.00
CA GLN A 35 5.76 -37.16 9.15
C GLN A 35 7.03 -36.45 8.65
N LEU A 36 8.04 -36.29 9.50
CA LEU A 36 9.32 -35.70 9.11
C LEU A 36 10.08 -36.58 8.11
N GLN A 37 10.13 -37.90 8.35
CA GLN A 37 10.78 -38.83 7.41
C GLN A 37 10.09 -38.81 6.04
N HIS A 38 8.76 -38.73 6.02
CA HIS A 38 7.99 -38.64 4.79
C HIS A 38 8.36 -37.41 3.95
N SER A 39 8.32 -36.20 4.54
CA SER A 39 8.72 -34.96 3.87
C SER A 39 10.16 -35.01 3.35
N LEU A 40 11.11 -35.52 4.15
CA LEU A 40 12.51 -35.61 3.75
C LEU A 40 12.74 -36.63 2.63
N GLN A 41 12.01 -37.75 2.64
CA GLN A 41 12.08 -38.75 1.56
C GLN A 41 11.52 -38.21 0.25
N ALA A 42 10.40 -37.47 0.29
CA ALA A 42 9.84 -36.84 -0.90
C ALA A 42 10.81 -35.84 -1.54
N ALA A 43 11.43 -34.98 -0.73
CA ALA A 43 12.47 -34.04 -1.18
C ALA A 43 13.70 -34.75 -1.74
N TYR A 44 14.16 -35.82 -1.07
CA TYR A 44 15.27 -36.63 -1.54
C TYR A 44 15.00 -37.26 -2.91
N LEU A 45 13.81 -37.84 -3.11
CA LEU A 45 13.41 -38.43 -4.39
C LEU A 45 13.35 -37.37 -5.49
N ALA A 46 12.87 -36.15 -5.19
CA ALA A 46 12.90 -35.02 -6.12
C ALA A 46 14.33 -34.67 -6.54
N LYS A 47 15.26 -34.59 -5.58
CA LYS A 47 16.68 -34.30 -5.82
C LYS A 47 17.35 -35.39 -6.66
N GLN A 48 17.07 -36.67 -6.37
CA GLN A 48 17.59 -37.81 -7.17
C GLN A 48 17.05 -37.82 -8.60
N ALA A 49 15.83 -37.32 -8.81
CA ALA A 49 15.24 -37.16 -10.13
C ALA A 49 15.79 -35.96 -10.93
N GLY A 50 16.70 -35.16 -10.34
CA GLY A 50 17.27 -33.97 -10.97
C GLY A 50 16.28 -32.80 -11.08
N ALA A 51 15.29 -32.74 -10.18
CA ALA A 51 14.36 -31.63 -10.13
C ALA A 51 15.05 -30.31 -9.74
N ASP A 52 14.49 -29.18 -10.17
CA ASP A 52 14.94 -27.85 -9.75
C ASP A 52 14.65 -27.58 -8.26
N ASP A 53 15.37 -26.63 -7.68
CA ASP A 53 15.30 -26.28 -6.24
C ASP A 53 13.87 -25.99 -5.77
N GLU A 54 13.07 -25.25 -6.55
CA GLU A 54 11.68 -24.94 -6.19
C GLU A 54 10.80 -26.20 -6.15
N THR A 55 11.07 -27.16 -7.03
CA THR A 55 10.34 -28.43 -7.07
C THR A 55 10.79 -29.35 -5.93
N VAL A 56 12.07 -29.33 -5.56
CA VAL A 56 12.58 -30.01 -4.35
C VAL A 56 11.94 -29.43 -3.09
N LEU A 57 11.86 -28.09 -2.98
CA LEU A 57 11.18 -27.43 -1.87
C LEU A 57 9.66 -27.70 -1.86
N GLY A 58 9.02 -27.70 -3.03
CA GLY A 58 7.61 -28.10 -3.18
C GLY A 58 7.37 -29.52 -2.68
N ALA A 59 8.28 -30.46 -2.96
CA ALA A 59 8.22 -31.82 -2.44
C ALA A 59 8.51 -31.89 -0.92
N LEU A 60 9.44 -31.10 -0.41
CA LEU A 60 9.73 -31.03 1.04
C LEU A 60 8.52 -30.51 1.82
N LEU A 61 7.88 -29.46 1.30
CA LEU A 61 6.82 -28.69 1.97
C LEU A 61 5.40 -29.12 1.61
N HIS A 62 5.23 -30.16 0.77
CA HIS A 62 3.92 -30.55 0.23
C HIS A 62 2.83 -30.79 1.30
N ASP A 63 3.24 -31.21 2.50
CA ASP A 63 2.36 -31.52 3.63
C ASP A 63 2.38 -30.44 4.73
N VAL A 64 3.01 -29.28 4.49
CA VAL A 64 3.19 -28.20 5.48
C VAL A 64 1.88 -27.77 6.16
N GLY A 65 0.78 -27.77 5.41
CA GLY A 65 -0.54 -27.42 5.94
C GLY A 65 -1.07 -28.36 7.03
N ARG A 66 -0.42 -29.51 7.25
CA ARG A 66 -0.69 -30.39 8.40
C ARG A 66 0.01 -29.91 9.66
N PHE A 67 1.15 -29.25 9.52
CA PHE A 67 2.08 -28.99 10.62
C PHE A 67 1.91 -27.60 11.23
N ILE A 68 1.39 -26.64 10.45
CA ILE A 68 1.22 -25.26 10.93
C ILE A 68 0.14 -25.14 12.01
N PRO A 69 0.24 -24.19 12.96
CA PRO A 69 -0.71 -24.05 14.06
C PRO A 69 -2.19 -23.98 13.64
N GLN A 70 -2.47 -23.27 12.54
CA GLN A 70 -3.80 -23.10 11.96
C GLN A 70 -4.45 -24.43 11.53
N SER A 71 -3.65 -25.48 11.30
CA SER A 71 -4.17 -26.81 10.98
C SER A 71 -5.06 -27.37 12.09
N ARG A 72 -4.86 -26.94 13.34
CA ARG A 72 -5.60 -27.41 14.52
C ARG A 72 -7.07 -27.02 14.53
N GLU A 73 -7.43 -25.95 13.84
CA GLU A 73 -8.80 -25.42 13.75
C GLU A 73 -9.61 -26.04 12.59
N MET A 74 -8.96 -26.81 11.71
CA MET A 74 -9.62 -27.38 10.55
C MET A 74 -10.50 -28.60 10.87
N PRO A 75 -11.65 -28.78 10.18
CA PRO A 75 -12.53 -29.94 10.35
C PRO A 75 -11.79 -31.26 10.08
N LYS A 76 -11.97 -32.21 11.01
CA LYS A 76 -11.49 -33.59 10.83
C LYS A 76 -12.36 -34.31 9.79
N MET A 77 -11.73 -34.98 8.84
CA MET A 77 -12.40 -35.93 7.96
C MET A 77 -12.46 -37.28 8.67
N ILE A 78 -13.67 -37.81 8.80
CA ILE A 78 -13.95 -39.07 9.48
C ILE A 78 -14.70 -39.97 8.50
N ALA A 79 -14.18 -41.17 8.26
CA ALA A 79 -14.85 -42.18 7.43
C ALA A 79 -16.17 -42.64 8.11
N PRO A 80 -17.14 -43.21 7.37
CA PRO A 80 -18.40 -43.72 7.93
C PRO A 80 -18.23 -44.73 9.09
N GLY A 81 -17.06 -45.37 9.20
CA GLY A 81 -16.70 -46.29 10.30
C GLY A 81 -15.99 -45.63 11.50
N GLY A 82 -15.94 -44.30 11.60
CA GLY A 82 -15.32 -43.57 12.70
C GLY A 82 -13.80 -43.36 12.60
N THR A 83 -13.15 -43.90 11.58
CA THR A 83 -11.71 -43.75 11.35
C THR A 83 -11.36 -42.32 10.93
N PHE A 84 -10.38 -41.71 11.58
CA PHE A 84 -9.81 -40.43 11.16
C PHE A 84 -9.01 -40.62 9.87
N ILE A 85 -9.40 -39.93 8.80
CA ILE A 85 -8.81 -40.08 7.45
C ILE A 85 -8.09 -38.81 6.97
N GLY A 86 -7.93 -37.80 7.85
CA GLY A 86 -7.20 -36.57 7.58
C GLY A 86 -7.95 -35.31 8.03
N ARG A 87 -7.42 -34.13 7.73
CA ARG A 87 -8.15 -32.86 7.83
C ARG A 87 -8.45 -32.38 6.41
N ALA A 88 -9.65 -31.84 6.19
CA ALA A 88 -10.00 -31.34 4.87
C ALA A 88 -9.02 -30.21 4.48
N SER A 89 -8.61 -30.14 3.21
CA SER A 89 -7.95 -28.96 2.62
C SER A 89 -6.61 -28.52 3.25
N HIS A 90 -5.83 -29.43 3.83
CA HIS A 90 -4.46 -29.15 4.26
C HIS A 90 -3.57 -28.62 3.11
N GLU A 91 -3.79 -29.10 1.89
CA GLU A 91 -3.09 -28.65 0.68
C GLU A 91 -3.35 -27.16 0.41
N ALA A 92 -4.62 -26.73 0.48
CA ALA A 92 -5.01 -25.33 0.29
C ALA A 92 -4.63 -24.44 1.48
N LEU A 93 -4.52 -25.02 2.68
CA LEU A 93 -3.99 -24.30 3.84
C LEU A 93 -2.47 -24.09 3.69
N GLY A 94 -1.73 -25.12 3.26
CA GLY A 94 -0.29 -25.05 3.03
C GLY A 94 0.07 -24.07 1.91
N GLU A 95 -0.64 -24.14 0.78
CA GLU A 95 -0.50 -23.19 -0.34
C GLU A 95 -0.68 -21.73 0.12
N ARG A 96 -1.78 -21.44 0.85
CA ARG A 96 -2.04 -20.09 1.37
C ARG A 96 -0.98 -19.63 2.35
N TYR A 97 -0.58 -20.51 3.28
CA TYR A 97 0.45 -20.18 4.26
C TYR A 97 1.80 -19.86 3.62
N LEU A 98 2.25 -20.68 2.66
CA LEU A 98 3.50 -20.42 1.93
C LEU A 98 3.43 -19.15 1.08
N SER A 99 2.27 -18.85 0.50
CA SER A 99 2.01 -17.60 -0.22
C SER A 99 2.08 -16.38 0.71
N GLU A 100 1.54 -16.47 1.92
CA GLU A 100 1.63 -15.43 2.96
C GLU A 100 3.07 -15.22 3.45
N LEU A 101 3.85 -16.29 3.60
CA LEU A 101 5.30 -16.19 3.84
C LEU A 101 6.05 -15.64 2.63
N GLY A 102 5.43 -15.72 1.45
CA GLY A 102 5.94 -15.10 0.25
C GLY A 102 6.90 -15.97 -0.55
N PHE A 103 6.75 -17.29 -0.52
CA PHE A 103 7.35 -18.20 -1.49
C PHE A 103 6.78 -17.95 -2.89
N SER A 104 7.48 -18.45 -3.91
CA SER A 104 7.05 -18.32 -5.30
C SER A 104 5.72 -19.01 -5.57
N GLU A 105 5.01 -18.53 -6.59
CA GLU A 105 3.75 -19.13 -7.03
C GLU A 105 3.93 -20.61 -7.38
N LYS A 106 5.06 -20.98 -7.98
CA LYS A 106 5.37 -22.38 -8.31
C LYS A 106 5.39 -23.27 -7.06
N ILE A 107 6.13 -22.89 -6.02
CA ILE A 107 6.20 -23.68 -4.77
C ILE A 107 4.81 -23.80 -4.15
N CYS A 108 4.09 -22.68 -4.04
CA CYS A 108 2.75 -22.65 -3.46
C CYS A 108 1.79 -23.57 -4.21
N GLN A 109 1.77 -23.50 -5.54
CA GLN A 109 0.90 -24.33 -6.36
C GLN A 109 1.32 -25.82 -6.37
N LEU A 110 2.60 -26.14 -6.24
CA LEU A 110 3.06 -27.53 -6.09
C LEU A 110 2.50 -28.15 -4.80
N VAL A 111 2.54 -27.40 -3.70
CA VAL A 111 1.97 -27.81 -2.41
C VAL A 111 0.44 -27.93 -2.48
N GLY A 112 -0.25 -26.95 -3.09
CA GLY A 112 -1.71 -26.94 -3.24
C GLY A 112 -2.25 -28.02 -4.18
N ALA A 113 -1.44 -28.53 -5.10
CA ALA A 113 -1.89 -29.44 -6.16
C ALA A 113 -2.10 -30.89 -5.72
N HIS A 114 -1.86 -31.24 -4.46
CA HIS A 114 -1.89 -32.63 -3.99
C HIS A 114 -3.18 -33.40 -4.37
N VAL A 115 -4.35 -32.78 -4.18
CA VAL A 115 -5.64 -33.38 -4.56
C VAL A 115 -5.86 -33.37 -6.07
N MET A 116 -5.53 -32.26 -6.73
CA MET A 116 -5.63 -32.09 -8.17
C MET A 116 -4.84 -33.18 -8.91
N ALA A 117 -3.56 -33.34 -8.54
CA ALA A 117 -2.64 -34.31 -9.14
C ALA A 117 -3.10 -35.76 -8.94
N LYS A 118 -3.60 -36.11 -7.75
CA LYS A 118 -4.16 -37.44 -7.48
C LYS A 118 -5.35 -37.73 -8.40
N ARG A 119 -6.29 -36.80 -8.51
CA ARG A 119 -7.48 -36.95 -9.36
C ARG A 119 -7.12 -37.05 -10.84
N TYR A 120 -6.13 -36.27 -11.28
CA TYR A 120 -5.60 -36.32 -12.65
C TYR A 120 -4.96 -37.69 -12.95
N LEU A 121 -4.02 -38.15 -12.12
CA LEU A 121 -3.33 -39.45 -12.33
C LEU A 121 -4.31 -40.62 -12.38
N THR A 122 -5.34 -40.62 -11.53
CA THR A 122 -6.38 -41.65 -11.57
C THR A 122 -7.22 -41.65 -12.85
N ALA A 123 -7.29 -40.53 -13.57
CA ALA A 123 -8.02 -40.42 -14.82
C ALA A 123 -7.19 -40.87 -16.03
N VAL A 124 -5.88 -40.61 -16.01
CA VAL A 124 -4.99 -40.86 -17.16
C VAL A 124 -4.16 -42.15 -17.04
N ASP A 125 -4.04 -42.71 -15.83
CA ASP A 125 -3.33 -43.96 -15.57
C ASP A 125 -4.18 -44.90 -14.69
N GLY A 126 -4.79 -45.91 -15.33
CA GLY A 126 -5.58 -46.91 -14.62
C GLY A 126 -4.79 -47.72 -13.59
N LYS A 127 -3.49 -47.93 -13.81
CA LYS A 127 -2.62 -48.64 -12.86
C LYS A 127 -2.36 -47.81 -11.61
N TYR A 128 -2.33 -46.49 -11.73
CA TYR A 128 -2.17 -45.59 -10.59
C TYR A 128 -3.36 -45.71 -9.64
N TYR A 129 -4.60 -45.71 -10.15
CA TYR A 129 -5.79 -45.92 -9.31
C TYR A 129 -5.72 -47.25 -8.56
N ASP A 130 -5.31 -48.33 -9.23
CA ASP A 130 -5.21 -49.65 -8.61
C ASP A 130 -4.19 -49.69 -7.47
N GLY A 131 -3.07 -48.97 -7.63
CA GLY A 131 -2.00 -48.85 -6.63
C GLY A 131 -2.31 -47.99 -5.41
N LEU A 132 -3.39 -47.19 -5.42
CA LEU A 132 -3.77 -46.37 -4.26
C LEU A 132 -4.19 -47.24 -3.06
N SER A 133 -3.77 -46.82 -1.85
CA SER A 133 -4.23 -47.42 -0.60
C SER A 133 -5.76 -47.32 -0.46
N GLN A 134 -6.35 -48.18 0.38
CA GLN A 134 -7.80 -48.15 0.61
C GLN A 134 -8.29 -46.82 1.20
N SER A 135 -7.50 -46.20 2.09
CA SER A 135 -7.76 -44.86 2.64
C SER A 135 -7.70 -43.77 1.54
N SER A 136 -6.74 -43.85 0.63
CA SER A 136 -6.62 -42.92 -0.50
C SER A 136 -7.78 -43.05 -1.50
N LYS A 137 -8.26 -44.27 -1.77
CA LYS A 137 -9.46 -44.51 -2.60
C LYS A 137 -10.73 -43.97 -1.96
N GLN A 138 -10.86 -44.06 -0.64
CA GLN A 138 -12.00 -43.49 0.09
C GLN A 138 -11.97 -41.95 0.07
N THR A 139 -10.83 -41.33 0.38
CA THR A 139 -10.68 -39.86 0.38
C THR A 139 -10.88 -39.26 -1.02
N LEU A 140 -10.48 -39.95 -2.09
CA LEU A 140 -10.69 -39.51 -3.47
C LEU A 140 -12.16 -39.21 -3.78
N LYS A 141 -13.09 -40.03 -3.26
CA LYS A 141 -14.54 -39.81 -3.46
C LYS A 141 -15.03 -38.52 -2.82
N PHE A 142 -14.53 -38.19 -1.63
CA PHE A 142 -14.85 -36.94 -0.93
C PHE A 142 -14.20 -35.71 -1.58
N GLN A 143 -13.15 -35.91 -2.38
CA GLN A 143 -12.39 -34.87 -3.05
C GLN A 143 -12.85 -34.59 -4.48
N GLY A 144 -14.05 -35.06 -4.86
CA GLY A 144 -14.63 -34.84 -6.19
C GLY A 144 -14.31 -35.93 -7.22
N GLY A 145 -13.74 -37.07 -6.80
CA GLY A 145 -13.55 -38.25 -7.64
C GLY A 145 -12.52 -38.09 -8.75
N ILE A 146 -12.50 -39.05 -9.67
CA ILE A 146 -11.61 -39.06 -10.85
C ILE A 146 -11.96 -37.87 -11.75
N PHE A 147 -10.95 -37.24 -12.38
CA PHE A 147 -11.19 -36.15 -13.34
C PHE A 147 -12.04 -36.58 -14.55
N THR A 148 -12.90 -35.66 -15.01
CA THR A 148 -13.56 -35.78 -16.32
C THR A 148 -12.60 -35.46 -17.46
N PRO A 149 -12.89 -35.86 -18.72
CA PRO A 149 -12.08 -35.48 -19.88
C PRO A 149 -11.84 -33.97 -20.01
N GLU A 150 -12.84 -33.15 -19.68
CA GLU A 150 -12.72 -31.68 -19.69
C GLU A 150 -11.77 -31.18 -18.60
N GLN A 151 -11.83 -31.76 -17.40
CA GLN A 151 -10.91 -31.43 -16.30
C GLN A 151 -9.47 -31.83 -16.62
N VAL A 152 -9.26 -32.98 -17.28
CA VAL A 152 -7.95 -33.38 -17.79
C VAL A 152 -7.42 -32.35 -18.79
N LYS A 153 -8.25 -31.93 -19.76
CA LYS A 153 -7.87 -30.93 -20.76
C LYS A 153 -7.53 -29.58 -20.13
N GLN A 154 -8.27 -29.17 -19.11
CA GLN A 154 -7.99 -27.93 -18.37
C GLN A 154 -6.66 -28.04 -17.61
N ALA A 155 -6.40 -29.14 -16.91
CA ALA A 155 -5.16 -29.36 -16.19
C ALA A 155 -3.93 -29.41 -17.13
N GLN A 156 -4.08 -29.88 -18.37
CA GLN A 156 -3.02 -29.86 -19.39
C GLN A 156 -2.59 -28.46 -19.83
N GLN A 157 -3.34 -27.40 -19.46
CA GLN A 157 -2.94 -26.02 -19.72
C GLN A 157 -2.00 -25.46 -18.64
N ASP A 158 -1.81 -26.18 -17.54
CA ASP A 158 -0.97 -25.78 -16.42
C ASP A 158 0.53 -25.99 -16.74
N PRO A 159 1.35 -24.92 -16.72
CA PRO A 159 2.77 -25.03 -17.06
C PRO A 159 3.58 -25.88 -16.09
N TRP A 160 3.06 -26.15 -14.89
CA TRP A 160 3.72 -26.95 -13.86
C TRP A 160 3.05 -28.31 -13.63
N LEU A 161 2.17 -28.76 -14.54
CA LEU A 161 1.47 -30.02 -14.39
C LEU A 161 2.42 -31.18 -14.09
N GLU A 162 3.47 -31.37 -14.90
CA GLU A 162 4.40 -32.50 -14.71
C GLU A 162 5.10 -32.48 -13.35
N GLN A 163 5.48 -31.30 -12.86
CA GLN A 163 6.07 -31.15 -11.53
C GLN A 163 5.04 -31.45 -10.43
N LYS A 164 3.79 -31.01 -10.57
CA LYS A 164 2.69 -31.35 -9.65
C LYS A 164 2.44 -32.85 -9.60
N LEU A 165 2.46 -33.53 -10.76
CA LEU A 165 2.35 -34.98 -10.85
C LEU A 165 3.57 -35.69 -10.26
N ALA A 166 4.77 -35.17 -10.46
CA ALA A 166 6.02 -35.71 -9.90
C ALA A 166 6.03 -35.63 -8.37
N VAL A 167 5.67 -34.49 -7.78
CA VAL A 167 5.52 -34.31 -6.32
C VAL A 167 4.55 -35.34 -5.76
N ARG A 168 3.39 -35.55 -6.40
CA ARG A 168 2.42 -36.58 -5.99
C ARG A 168 3.00 -38.00 -6.04
N ARG A 169 3.78 -38.33 -7.06
CA ARG A 169 4.44 -39.64 -7.17
C ARG A 169 5.51 -39.83 -6.10
N TRP A 170 6.30 -38.80 -5.79
CA TRP A 170 7.30 -38.87 -4.73
C TRP A 170 6.68 -38.99 -3.35
N ASP A 171 5.57 -38.29 -3.09
CA ASP A 171 4.74 -38.51 -1.90
C ASP A 171 4.31 -39.98 -1.77
N ASP A 172 3.76 -40.58 -2.84
CA ASP A 172 3.36 -41.99 -2.79
C ASP A 172 4.53 -42.95 -2.48
N LEU A 173 5.74 -42.63 -2.95
CA LEU A 173 6.96 -43.43 -2.77
C LEU A 173 7.67 -43.20 -1.43
N ALA A 174 7.45 -42.07 -0.76
CA ALA A 174 8.17 -41.62 0.44
C ALA A 174 7.70 -42.34 1.72
N LYS A 175 7.78 -43.67 1.74
CA LYS A 175 7.24 -44.54 2.80
C LYS A 175 8.17 -45.66 3.25
N ASP A 176 9.46 -45.57 2.92
CA ASP A 176 10.44 -46.60 3.29
C ASP A 176 11.08 -46.28 4.65
N PRO A 177 10.81 -47.05 5.73
CA PRO A 177 11.40 -46.81 7.05
C PRO A 177 12.92 -46.94 7.09
N ASN A 178 13.52 -47.63 6.10
CA ASN A 178 14.95 -47.89 6.04
C ASN A 178 15.72 -46.90 5.17
N LEU A 179 15.01 -46.06 4.40
CA LEU A 179 15.64 -45.09 3.51
C LEU A 179 16.28 -43.97 4.34
N LYS A 180 17.61 -43.87 4.25
CA LYS A 180 18.38 -42.80 4.88
C LYS A 180 18.51 -41.62 3.92
N VAL A 181 18.11 -40.45 4.39
CA VAL A 181 18.12 -39.20 3.62
C VAL A 181 18.81 -38.10 4.41
N GLU A 182 19.14 -37.01 3.72
CA GLU A 182 19.71 -35.82 4.35
C GLU A 182 18.74 -35.22 5.40
N PRO A 183 19.24 -34.63 6.50
CA PRO A 183 18.40 -33.99 7.50
C PRO A 183 17.75 -32.73 6.95
N LEU A 184 16.74 -32.21 7.66
CA LEU A 184 16.03 -30.98 7.27
C LEU A 184 16.97 -29.78 7.12
N SER A 185 18.02 -29.69 7.95
CA SER A 185 19.02 -28.62 7.87
C SER A 185 19.78 -28.57 6.54
N ALA A 186 19.83 -29.68 5.78
CA ALA A 186 20.46 -29.69 4.45
C ALA A 186 19.66 -28.88 3.40
N TYR A 187 18.41 -28.50 3.70
CA TYR A 187 17.53 -27.73 2.82
C TYR A 187 17.35 -26.27 3.27
N GLU A 188 17.96 -25.85 4.39
CA GLU A 188 17.78 -24.49 4.93
C GLU A 188 18.30 -23.41 3.96
N ASP A 189 19.54 -23.52 3.50
CA ASP A 189 20.13 -22.56 2.55
C ASP A 189 19.33 -22.48 1.25
N MET A 190 18.82 -23.62 0.76
CA MET A 190 17.97 -23.68 -0.43
C MET A 190 16.66 -22.94 -0.22
N ALA A 191 16.01 -23.15 0.93
CA ALA A 191 14.76 -22.49 1.28
C ALA A 191 14.94 -20.97 1.47
N ILE A 192 16.02 -20.56 2.16
CA ILE A 192 16.36 -19.15 2.36
C ILE A 192 16.62 -18.48 1.01
N LYS A 193 17.43 -19.10 0.15
CA LYS A 193 17.74 -18.57 -1.18
C LYS A 193 16.48 -18.43 -2.04
N SER A 194 15.63 -19.45 -2.09
CA SER A 194 14.37 -19.42 -2.82
C SER A 194 13.44 -18.32 -2.33
N LEU A 195 13.34 -18.15 -1.00
CA LEU A 195 12.54 -17.11 -0.40
C LEU A 195 13.08 -15.71 -0.75
N LEU A 196 14.39 -15.50 -0.63
CA LEU A 196 15.05 -14.25 -1.00
C LEU A 196 14.88 -13.91 -2.49
N GLU A 197 14.99 -14.89 -3.38
CA GLU A 197 14.72 -14.70 -4.82
C GLU A 197 13.27 -14.26 -5.06
N SER A 198 12.30 -14.93 -4.42
CA SER A 198 10.88 -14.55 -4.51
C SER A 198 10.55 -13.23 -3.81
N TRP A 199 11.36 -12.80 -2.83
CA TRP A 199 11.19 -11.55 -2.10
C TRP A 199 11.85 -10.37 -2.82
N SER A 200 12.58 -10.60 -3.91
CA SER A 200 13.31 -9.54 -4.61
C SER A 200 12.42 -8.41 -5.14
N SER A 201 11.13 -8.68 -5.35
CA SER A 201 10.11 -7.69 -5.68
C SER A 201 8.78 -7.97 -4.97
N ILE A 202 7.91 -6.97 -4.97
CA ILE A 202 6.50 -7.06 -4.55
C ILE A 202 5.62 -6.55 -5.67
N THR A 203 4.42 -7.12 -5.78
CA THR A 203 3.41 -6.68 -6.76
C THR A 203 2.19 -6.15 -6.05
N LEU A 204 1.77 -4.94 -6.40
CA LEU A 204 0.55 -4.32 -5.90
C LEU A 204 -0.15 -3.53 -7.01
N HIS A 205 -1.46 -3.74 -7.16
CA HIS A 205 -2.29 -3.07 -8.17
C HIS A 205 -1.74 -3.18 -9.61
N GLY A 206 -1.17 -4.35 -9.95
CA GLY A 206 -0.57 -4.60 -11.27
C GLY A 206 0.78 -3.92 -11.51
N ARG A 207 1.39 -3.36 -10.45
CA ARG A 207 2.70 -2.71 -10.48
C ARG A 207 3.70 -3.53 -9.68
N GLU A 208 4.89 -3.68 -10.22
CA GLU A 208 6.00 -4.37 -9.57
C GLU A 208 6.97 -3.35 -8.95
N TYR A 209 7.40 -3.59 -7.71
CA TYR A 209 8.36 -2.78 -6.99
C TYR A 209 9.50 -3.66 -6.50
N THR A 210 10.71 -3.37 -6.95
CA THR A 210 11.92 -4.05 -6.47
C THR A 210 12.18 -3.68 -5.01
N LEU A 211 12.62 -4.62 -4.19
CA LEU A 211 13.03 -4.29 -2.82
C LEU A 211 14.26 -3.37 -2.83
N PRO A 212 14.30 -2.38 -1.91
CA PRO A 212 15.44 -1.48 -1.81
C PRO A 212 16.73 -2.25 -1.50
N GLN A 213 17.83 -1.85 -2.14
CA GLN A 213 19.16 -2.48 -1.93
C GLN A 213 20.07 -1.65 -1.02
N LYS A 214 19.68 -0.41 -0.74
CA LYS A 214 20.30 0.55 0.18
C LYS A 214 19.16 1.37 0.80
N PRO A 215 19.42 2.14 1.87
CA PRO A 215 18.36 2.95 2.46
C PRO A 215 17.67 3.85 1.43
N THR A 216 16.36 3.90 1.46
CA THR A 216 15.54 4.71 0.55
C THR A 216 14.63 5.62 1.36
N VAL A 217 14.60 6.90 1.01
CA VAL A 217 13.80 7.93 1.67
C VAL A 217 12.90 8.58 0.63
N VAL A 218 11.60 8.52 0.89
CA VAL A 218 10.59 9.23 0.10
C VAL A 218 10.02 10.36 0.96
N VAL A 219 10.13 11.60 0.47
CA VAL A 219 9.62 12.80 1.14
C VAL A 219 8.44 13.35 0.34
N CYS A 220 7.28 13.45 0.99
CA CYS A 220 6.12 14.19 0.51
C CYS A 220 6.12 15.58 1.15
N ILE A 221 6.50 16.60 0.37
CA ILE A 221 6.38 18.00 0.77
C ILE A 221 4.93 18.41 0.50
N ASP A 222 4.17 18.57 1.58
CA ASP A 222 2.75 18.92 1.50
C ASP A 222 2.58 20.34 0.89
N GLY A 223 1.66 20.50 -0.06
CA GLY A 223 1.44 21.76 -0.79
C GLY A 223 2.59 22.21 -1.69
N PHE A 224 3.44 21.29 -2.17
CA PHE A 224 4.63 21.59 -2.97
C PHE A 224 4.32 21.98 -4.41
N ASP A 225 3.84 23.21 -4.56
CA ASP A 225 3.66 23.84 -5.87
C ASP A 225 5.02 23.97 -6.62
N PRO A 226 5.08 23.67 -7.93
CA PRO A 226 6.30 23.79 -8.72
C PRO A 226 6.98 25.16 -8.64
N GLU A 227 6.22 26.24 -8.41
CA GLU A 227 6.76 27.58 -8.26
C GLU A 227 7.74 27.70 -7.06
N TYR A 228 7.58 26.91 -5.98
CA TYR A 228 8.55 26.90 -4.87
C TYR A 228 9.91 26.31 -5.29
N LEU A 229 9.88 25.24 -6.09
CA LEU A 229 11.10 24.62 -6.62
C LEU A 229 11.78 25.57 -7.61
N ASP A 230 11.04 26.09 -8.57
CA ASP A 230 11.59 26.96 -9.62
C ASP A 230 12.18 28.24 -9.03
N GLN A 231 11.45 28.90 -8.12
CA GLN A 231 11.90 30.11 -7.46
C GLN A 231 13.12 29.84 -6.56
N GLY A 232 13.11 28.74 -5.80
CA GLY A 232 14.24 28.37 -4.96
C GLY A 232 15.52 28.06 -5.76
N ILE A 233 15.41 27.36 -6.90
CA ILE A 233 16.54 27.08 -7.80
C ILE A 233 17.08 28.38 -8.38
N LYS A 234 16.18 29.25 -8.85
CA LYS A 234 16.53 30.56 -9.43
C LYS A 234 17.26 31.46 -8.41
N ASP A 235 16.82 31.46 -7.17
CA ASP A 235 17.42 32.25 -6.09
C ASP A 235 18.69 31.59 -5.50
N GLY A 236 18.98 30.34 -5.86
CA GLY A 236 20.14 29.60 -5.39
C GLY A 236 20.07 29.15 -3.93
N ILE A 237 18.86 29.05 -3.37
CA ILE A 237 18.63 28.75 -1.94
C ILE A 237 18.38 27.27 -1.64
N ILE A 238 18.15 26.44 -2.67
CA ILE A 238 17.90 25.00 -2.55
C ILE A 238 18.90 24.17 -3.40
N PRO A 239 20.20 24.22 -3.08
CA PRO A 239 21.24 23.59 -3.89
C PRO A 239 21.09 22.06 -4.00
N ASN A 240 20.53 21.36 -3.00
CA ASN A 240 20.40 19.90 -3.04
C ASN A 240 19.29 19.45 -3.99
N LEU A 241 18.10 20.05 -3.89
CA LEU A 241 16.99 19.82 -4.81
C LEU A 241 17.35 20.24 -6.23
N ALA A 242 18.09 21.35 -6.40
CA ALA A 242 18.65 21.75 -7.69
C ALA A 242 19.58 20.67 -8.26
N ALA A 243 20.42 20.06 -7.42
CA ALA A 243 21.30 18.97 -7.83
C ALA A 243 20.52 17.70 -8.19
N PHE A 244 19.46 17.36 -7.46
CA PHE A 244 18.58 16.23 -7.81
C PHE A 244 17.93 16.46 -9.18
N ALA A 245 17.41 17.67 -9.41
CA ALA A 245 16.76 18.01 -10.66
C ALA A 245 17.71 17.98 -11.87
N LYS A 246 18.96 18.42 -11.66
CA LYS A 246 19.97 18.49 -12.72
C LYS A 246 20.67 17.15 -12.97
N ASN A 247 21.02 16.42 -11.91
CA ASN A 247 21.93 15.28 -11.98
C ASN A 247 21.24 13.93 -11.79
N GLY A 248 20.06 13.91 -11.18
CA GLY A 248 19.23 12.73 -10.97
C GLY A 248 18.06 12.67 -11.95
N PHE A 249 16.84 12.74 -11.44
CA PHE A 249 15.61 12.79 -12.22
C PHE A 249 14.71 13.94 -11.76
N HIS A 250 14.06 14.60 -12.73
CA HIS A 250 13.03 15.60 -12.50
C HIS A 250 11.94 15.51 -13.56
N ALA A 251 10.69 15.54 -13.12
CA ALA A 251 9.53 15.79 -13.94
C ALA A 251 8.49 16.59 -13.15
N THR A 252 7.58 17.25 -13.85
CA THR A 252 6.30 17.68 -13.26
C THR A 252 5.32 16.51 -13.35
N ALA A 253 4.80 16.09 -12.21
CA ALA A 253 3.79 15.05 -12.09
C ALA A 253 2.43 15.66 -11.77
N LYS A 254 1.37 14.86 -11.91
CA LYS A 254 -0.01 15.21 -11.54
C LYS A 254 -0.41 14.49 -10.25
N SER A 255 -0.93 15.23 -9.28
CA SER A 255 -1.61 14.65 -8.12
C SER A 255 -2.89 13.90 -8.53
N CYS A 256 -3.44 13.13 -7.60
CA CYS A 256 -4.83 12.70 -7.66
C CYS A 256 -5.78 13.88 -7.46
N MET A 257 -7.01 13.67 -7.94
CA MET A 257 -8.15 14.48 -7.53
C MET A 257 -8.87 13.81 -6.33
N PRO A 258 -9.62 14.59 -5.54
CA PRO A 258 -9.33 16.02 -5.33
C PRO A 258 -7.87 16.18 -4.86
N SER A 259 -7.25 17.31 -5.20
CA SER A 259 -5.86 17.61 -4.81
C SER A 259 -5.77 17.98 -3.31
N PHE A 260 -6.14 17.02 -2.46
CA PHE A 260 -6.13 17.09 -0.99
C PHE A 260 -5.09 16.14 -0.40
N THR A 261 -4.62 16.45 0.80
CA THR A 261 -3.58 15.72 1.54
C THR A 261 -3.88 14.23 1.69
N ASN A 262 -5.05 13.86 2.26
CA ASN A 262 -5.38 12.46 2.55
C ASN A 262 -5.45 11.57 1.29
N PRO A 263 -6.26 11.89 0.27
CA PRO A 263 -6.33 11.10 -0.97
C PRO A 263 -4.96 10.86 -1.58
N ASN A 264 -4.15 11.91 -1.68
CA ASN A 264 -2.85 11.86 -2.34
C ASN A 264 -1.79 11.10 -1.56
N ASN A 265 -1.72 11.28 -0.23
CA ASN A 265 -0.82 10.47 0.60
C ASN A 265 -1.19 8.98 0.55
N VAL A 266 -2.48 8.65 0.55
CA VAL A 266 -2.91 7.24 0.39
C VAL A 266 -2.60 6.73 -1.01
N SER A 267 -2.78 7.55 -2.05
CA SER A 267 -2.37 7.17 -3.40
C SER A 267 -0.86 6.87 -3.47
N ILE A 268 -0.02 7.71 -2.84
CA ILE A 268 1.45 7.51 -2.81
C ILE A 268 1.81 6.15 -2.19
N ILE A 269 1.27 5.82 -1.01
CA ILE A 269 1.62 4.56 -0.32
C ILE A 269 0.98 3.31 -0.95
N THR A 270 -0.03 3.46 -1.82
CA THR A 270 -0.70 2.34 -2.51
C THR A 270 -0.31 2.22 -3.98
N GLY A 271 0.34 3.25 -4.54
CA GLY A 271 0.68 3.34 -5.96
C GLY A 271 -0.54 3.38 -6.89
N ALA A 272 -1.71 3.80 -6.39
CA ALA A 272 -2.99 3.72 -7.11
C ALA A 272 -3.89 4.94 -6.81
N PRO A 273 -4.87 5.26 -7.67
CA PRO A 273 -5.79 6.38 -7.46
C PRO A 273 -6.92 6.07 -6.45
N PRO A 274 -7.70 7.09 -6.02
CA PRO A 274 -8.80 6.92 -5.06
C PRO A 274 -9.88 5.91 -5.45
N SER A 275 -10.11 5.67 -6.74
CA SER A 275 -11.03 4.63 -7.21
C SER A 275 -10.64 3.22 -6.74
N VAL A 276 -9.35 2.99 -6.47
CA VAL A 276 -8.81 1.71 -5.98
C VAL A 276 -8.82 1.67 -4.46
N HIS A 277 -8.13 2.61 -3.80
CA HIS A 277 -7.93 2.59 -2.34
C HIS A 277 -9.10 3.18 -1.54
N GLY A 278 -10.04 3.87 -2.19
CA GLY A 278 -11.29 4.38 -1.62
C GLY A 278 -11.20 5.72 -0.89
N ILE A 279 -10.01 6.23 -0.56
CA ILE A 279 -9.85 7.48 0.21
C ILE A 279 -9.87 8.69 -0.74
N ALA A 280 -10.96 9.45 -0.72
CA ALA A 280 -11.25 10.53 -1.68
C ALA A 280 -11.58 11.89 -1.02
N GLY A 281 -11.28 12.04 0.28
CA GLY A 281 -11.46 13.27 1.06
C GLY A 281 -11.25 13.00 2.55
N ASN A 282 -11.52 14.00 3.38
CA ASN A 282 -11.51 13.85 4.84
C ASN A 282 -12.79 13.22 5.40
N TYR A 283 -13.89 13.28 4.66
CA TYR A 283 -15.14 12.61 4.95
C TYR A 283 -15.99 12.47 3.67
N TYR A 284 -17.00 11.61 3.71
CA TYR A 284 -18.01 11.49 2.66
C TYR A 284 -19.40 11.27 3.25
N LEU A 285 -20.44 11.58 2.49
CA LEU A 285 -21.82 11.31 2.86
C LEU A 285 -22.29 10.04 2.13
N ASP A 286 -22.73 9.03 2.88
CA ASP A 286 -23.31 7.82 2.30
C ASP A 286 -24.67 8.16 1.66
N ARG A 287 -24.83 7.77 0.41
CA ARG A 287 -26.03 8.13 -0.37
C ARG A 287 -27.29 7.42 0.13
N ALA A 288 -27.16 6.21 0.65
CA ALA A 288 -28.25 5.37 1.12
C ALA A 288 -28.66 5.73 2.56
N THR A 289 -27.70 5.86 3.48
CA THR A 289 -27.98 6.13 4.90
C THR A 289 -28.09 7.61 5.23
N LYS A 290 -27.50 8.49 4.39
CA LYS A 290 -27.33 9.93 4.66
C LYS A 290 -26.42 10.23 5.85
N GLU A 291 -25.62 9.25 6.28
CA GLU A 291 -24.64 9.42 7.36
C GLU A 291 -23.32 9.97 6.83
N GLU A 292 -22.67 10.81 7.64
CA GLU A 292 -21.33 11.32 7.35
C GLU A 292 -20.30 10.36 7.93
N HIS A 293 -19.40 9.87 7.07
CA HIS A 293 -18.32 8.97 7.46
C HIS A 293 -16.99 9.72 7.43
N MET A 294 -16.39 9.87 8.60
CA MET A 294 -15.11 10.53 8.82
C MET A 294 -13.94 9.58 8.51
N ILE A 295 -12.97 10.03 7.73
CA ILE A 295 -11.74 9.28 7.48
C ILE A 295 -10.73 9.64 8.58
N VAL A 296 -10.76 8.95 9.72
CA VAL A 296 -9.87 9.24 10.87
C VAL A 296 -8.73 8.22 11.05
N ASP A 297 -8.81 7.11 10.33
CA ASP A 297 -7.88 5.99 10.33
C ASP A 297 -8.06 5.15 9.05
N ASP A 298 -7.47 3.96 9.02
CA ASP A 298 -7.47 3.02 7.90
C ASP A 298 -8.77 2.23 7.71
N THR A 299 -9.80 2.41 8.55
CA THR A 299 -11.08 1.66 8.48
C THR A 299 -11.71 1.65 7.08
N PHE A 300 -11.56 2.75 6.33
CA PHE A 300 -12.16 2.92 5.01
C PHE A 300 -11.18 2.66 3.85
N LEU A 301 -9.94 2.29 4.13
CA LEU A 301 -8.95 1.91 3.13
C LEU A 301 -9.34 0.58 2.47
N ARG A 302 -9.15 0.48 1.16
CA ARG A 302 -9.36 -0.75 0.38
C ARG A 302 -8.03 -1.33 -0.06
N GLY A 303 -7.80 -2.60 0.23
CA GLY A 303 -6.55 -3.29 -0.10
C GLY A 303 -5.45 -2.96 0.90
N THR A 304 -4.20 -3.23 0.49
CA THR A 304 -3.00 -3.05 1.32
C THR A 304 -2.11 -1.92 0.77
N THR A 305 -0.98 -1.67 1.43
CA THR A 305 -0.02 -0.62 1.06
C THR A 305 1.31 -1.21 0.60
N ILE A 306 2.07 -0.46 -0.20
CA ILE A 306 3.45 -0.80 -0.57
C ILE A 306 4.31 -0.90 0.70
N LEU A 307 4.08 -0.02 1.68
CA LEU A 307 4.78 -0.05 2.98
C LEU A 307 4.56 -1.38 3.72
N SER A 308 3.32 -1.87 3.80
CA SER A 308 2.96 -3.16 4.41
C SER A 308 3.69 -4.31 3.71
N LEU A 309 3.65 -4.33 2.38
CA LEU A 309 4.30 -5.37 1.61
C LEU A 309 5.83 -5.35 1.77
N LEU A 310 6.47 -4.18 1.81
CA LEU A 310 7.90 -4.07 2.11
C LEU A 310 8.23 -4.61 3.51
N ALA A 311 7.47 -4.22 4.53
CA ALA A 311 7.65 -4.68 5.90
C ALA A 311 7.52 -6.20 6.04
N ARG A 312 6.53 -6.81 5.36
CA ARG A 312 6.35 -8.27 5.33
C ARG A 312 7.54 -9.02 4.75
N ARG A 313 8.31 -8.40 3.84
CA ARG A 313 9.55 -8.96 3.27
C ARG A 313 10.80 -8.60 4.08
N GLY A 314 10.65 -8.10 5.31
CA GLY A 314 11.75 -7.80 6.23
C GLY A 314 12.47 -6.47 5.98
N VAL A 315 11.96 -5.61 5.10
CA VAL A 315 12.45 -4.23 4.99
C VAL A 315 12.05 -3.50 6.27
N ARG A 316 12.99 -2.85 6.96
CA ARG A 316 12.65 -2.06 8.15
C ARG A 316 12.03 -0.75 7.71
N VAL A 317 10.70 -0.68 7.75
CA VAL A 317 9.96 0.49 7.31
C VAL A 317 9.83 1.49 8.46
N ALA A 318 9.96 2.78 8.14
CA ALA A 318 9.54 3.87 9.00
C ALA A 318 8.63 4.85 8.25
N ALA A 319 7.53 5.25 8.87
CA ALA A 319 6.63 6.28 8.38
C ALA A 319 6.51 7.38 9.43
N VAL A 320 6.88 8.61 9.09
CA VAL A 320 6.79 9.75 10.01
C VAL A 320 5.98 10.86 9.36
N THR A 321 4.92 11.29 10.03
CA THR A 321 4.01 12.33 9.52
C THR A 321 4.09 13.60 10.37
N ALA A 322 3.72 14.74 9.79
CA ALA A 322 3.48 15.94 10.59
C ALA A 322 2.23 15.77 11.49
N LYS A 323 1.13 15.27 10.91
CA LYS A 323 -0.20 15.15 11.56
C LYS A 323 -0.58 13.72 11.93
N ASP A 324 -1.19 13.53 13.10
CA ASP A 324 -1.50 12.17 13.61
C ASP A 324 -2.62 11.46 12.86
N LYS A 325 -3.59 12.22 12.34
CA LYS A 325 -4.70 11.66 11.57
C LYS A 325 -4.21 10.86 10.36
N LEU A 326 -3.25 11.41 9.62
CA LEU A 326 -2.65 10.73 8.47
C LEU A 326 -1.81 9.51 8.91
N ARG A 327 -1.07 9.62 10.02
CA ARG A 327 -0.27 8.51 10.58
C ARG A 327 -1.09 7.25 10.79
N ARG A 328 -2.33 7.39 11.30
CA ARG A 328 -3.22 6.24 11.55
C ARG A 328 -3.57 5.48 10.27
N ILE A 329 -3.70 6.17 9.14
CA ILE A 329 -3.92 5.53 7.84
C ILE A 329 -2.64 4.83 7.35
N LEU A 330 -1.48 5.47 7.51
CA LEU A 330 -0.18 4.93 7.10
C LEU A 330 0.24 3.72 7.94
N ALA A 331 -0.31 3.57 9.16
CA ALA A 331 -0.07 2.44 10.04
C ALA A 331 -0.73 1.13 9.56
N HIS A 332 -1.51 1.16 8.49
CA HIS A 332 -2.19 0.00 7.95
C HIS A 332 -1.23 -1.16 7.62
N GLU A 333 -1.34 -2.23 8.41
CA GLU A 333 -0.62 -3.51 8.24
C GLU A 333 0.92 -3.45 8.24
N ILE A 334 1.54 -2.39 8.77
CA ILE A 334 3.01 -2.27 8.86
C ILE A 334 3.57 -2.78 10.20
N GLU A 335 3.29 -4.04 10.53
CA GLU A 335 3.77 -4.66 11.77
C GLU A 335 5.31 -4.60 11.93
N GLY A 336 5.80 -4.44 13.16
CA GLY A 336 7.23 -4.37 13.46
C GLY A 336 7.95 -3.13 12.90
N SER A 337 7.21 -2.17 12.34
CA SER A 337 7.72 -0.94 11.74
C SER A 337 7.61 0.26 12.69
N ILE A 338 8.31 1.35 12.39
CA ILE A 338 8.22 2.60 13.14
C ILE A 338 7.18 3.50 12.47
N CYS A 339 6.12 3.91 13.16
CA CYS A 339 5.08 4.77 12.61
C CYS A 339 4.54 5.75 13.65
N PHE A 340 4.92 7.02 13.56
CA PHE A 340 4.48 8.06 14.50
C PHE A 340 4.31 9.42 13.81
N SER A 341 3.66 10.35 14.51
CA SER A 341 3.48 11.72 14.05
C SER A 341 4.25 12.69 14.92
N ALA A 342 4.78 13.77 14.33
CA ALA A 342 5.40 14.85 15.08
C ALA A 342 4.39 15.49 16.05
N GLU A 343 3.12 15.65 15.63
CA GLU A 343 2.04 16.19 16.47
C GLU A 343 1.85 15.44 17.80
N LYS A 344 2.05 14.11 17.79
CA LYS A 344 1.85 13.23 18.95
C LYS A 344 3.13 12.50 19.36
N ALA A 345 4.30 13.08 19.07
CA ALA A 345 5.59 12.46 19.38
C ALA A 345 5.72 12.10 20.87
N GLY A 346 5.33 13.02 21.76
CA GLY A 346 5.33 12.78 23.21
C GLY A 346 4.35 11.70 23.70
N ASN A 347 3.47 11.19 22.84
CA ASN A 347 2.54 10.10 23.16
C ASN A 347 2.86 8.79 22.42
N ALA A 348 3.96 8.73 21.66
CA ALA A 348 4.34 7.53 20.95
C ALA A 348 4.69 6.39 21.91
N THR A 349 4.27 5.17 21.57
CA THR A 349 4.55 3.96 22.37
C THR A 349 5.12 2.85 21.50
N LEU A 350 5.95 1.97 22.07
CA LEU A 350 6.48 0.80 21.35
C LEU A 350 5.37 -0.06 20.72
N LYS A 351 4.25 -0.23 21.43
CA LYS A 351 3.14 -1.07 20.97
C LYS A 351 2.42 -0.49 19.76
N GLU A 352 2.13 0.80 19.77
CA GLU A 352 1.34 1.44 18.70
C GLU A 352 2.22 1.97 17.57
N ASN A 353 3.44 2.41 17.89
CA ASN A 353 4.27 3.21 17.00
C ASN A 353 5.62 2.56 16.68
N GLY A 354 5.98 1.44 17.30
CA GLY A 354 7.30 0.82 17.16
C GLY A 354 8.44 1.63 17.80
N ILE A 355 8.11 2.71 18.51
CA ILE A 355 9.05 3.59 19.20
C ILE A 355 8.34 4.30 20.36
N ASP A 356 9.03 4.49 21.48
CA ASP A 356 8.60 5.28 22.63
C ASP A 356 9.59 6.43 22.92
N ASP A 357 9.23 7.29 23.88
CA ASP A 357 10.06 8.41 24.36
C ASP A 357 10.65 9.29 23.24
N VAL A 358 9.89 9.51 22.16
CA VAL A 358 10.36 10.17 20.93
C VAL A 358 10.94 11.55 21.19
N GLU A 359 10.33 12.36 22.06
CA GLU A 359 10.85 13.70 22.39
C GLU A 359 12.21 13.65 23.08
N SER A 360 12.42 12.68 23.97
CA SER A 360 13.71 12.44 24.62
C SER A 360 14.74 11.94 23.61
N TRP A 361 14.33 11.00 22.74
CA TRP A 361 15.16 10.45 21.68
C TRP A 361 15.62 11.52 20.68
N ILE A 362 14.72 12.38 20.21
CA ILE A 362 15.03 13.54 19.35
C ILE A 362 15.81 14.61 20.12
N GLY A 363 15.62 14.70 21.45
CA GLY A 363 16.28 15.66 22.33
C GLY A 363 15.55 17.00 22.45
N ARG A 364 14.29 17.08 22.01
CA ARG A 364 13.42 18.26 22.15
C ARG A 364 11.94 17.88 22.07
N PRO A 365 11.04 18.66 22.72
CA PRO A 365 9.61 18.46 22.59
C PRO A 365 9.13 18.71 21.16
N ALA A 366 8.00 18.11 20.80
CA ALA A 366 7.35 18.39 19.53
C ALA A 366 6.91 19.87 19.47
N PRO A 367 7.08 20.54 18.31
CA PRO A 367 6.61 21.90 18.13
C PRO A 367 5.07 21.94 18.04
N PRO A 368 4.45 23.12 18.23
CA PRO A 368 3.01 23.29 18.07
C PRO A 368 2.52 22.86 16.68
N GLN A 369 1.30 22.35 16.61
CA GLN A 369 0.70 21.84 15.36
C GLN A 369 0.59 22.87 14.22
N TYR A 370 0.59 24.16 14.54
CA TYR A 370 0.50 25.28 13.60
C TYR A 370 1.86 25.98 13.48
N SER A 371 2.88 25.22 13.08
CA SER A 371 4.26 25.69 12.90
C SER A 371 4.93 24.95 11.74
N GLY A 372 5.76 25.65 10.96
CA GLY A 372 6.64 25.03 9.96
C GLY A 372 7.69 24.10 10.60
N GLU A 373 8.03 24.31 11.87
CA GLU A 373 8.96 23.46 12.62
C GLU A 373 8.47 22.01 12.77
N LEU A 374 7.15 21.78 12.66
CA LEU A 374 6.57 20.44 12.70
C LEU A 374 7.10 19.59 11.53
N SER A 375 7.23 20.17 10.35
CA SER A 375 7.84 19.53 9.18
C SER A 375 9.33 19.23 9.40
N PHE A 376 10.06 20.13 10.06
CA PHE A 376 11.47 19.88 10.39
C PHE A 376 11.64 18.76 11.42
N TYR A 377 10.72 18.63 12.38
CA TYR A 377 10.72 17.51 13.33
C TYR A 377 10.58 16.16 12.63
N VAL A 378 9.74 16.08 11.59
CA VAL A 378 9.61 14.87 10.74
C VAL A 378 10.93 14.55 10.05
N LEU A 379 11.56 15.54 9.42
CA LEU A 379 12.82 15.34 8.70
C LEU A 379 13.97 14.97 9.63
N ASP A 380 14.13 15.65 10.78
CA ASP A 380 15.13 15.32 11.80
C ASP A 380 14.94 13.90 12.35
N SER A 381 13.69 13.49 12.56
CA SER A 381 13.37 12.12 12.96
C SER A 381 13.82 11.12 11.91
N GLY A 382 13.55 11.40 10.63
CA GLY A 382 14.02 10.59 9.52
C GLY A 382 15.55 10.48 9.48
N VAL A 383 16.26 11.60 9.63
CA VAL A 383 17.73 11.65 9.62
C VAL A 383 18.27 10.78 10.75
N LYS A 384 17.74 10.94 11.96
CA LYS A 384 18.17 10.17 13.14
C LYS A 384 17.89 8.67 13.01
N LEU A 385 16.74 8.28 12.44
CA LEU A 385 16.44 6.87 12.14
C LEU A 385 17.45 6.27 11.17
N LEU A 386 17.90 7.04 10.19
CA LEU A 386 18.88 6.60 9.20
C LEU A 386 20.28 6.49 9.82
N GLU A 387 20.71 7.48 10.61
CA GLU A 387 21.99 7.46 11.34
C GLU A 387 22.10 6.27 12.31
N GLU A 388 21.02 5.98 13.04
CA GLU A 388 20.93 4.84 13.95
C GLU A 388 20.68 3.51 13.24
N LYS A 389 20.54 3.52 11.91
CA LYS A 389 20.21 2.36 11.07
C LYS A 389 18.96 1.63 11.58
N ARG A 390 17.92 2.36 11.98
CA ARG A 390 16.64 1.80 12.46
C ARG A 390 15.60 1.62 11.36
N ALA A 391 15.86 2.15 10.16
CA ALA A 391 15.00 1.99 9.00
C ALA A 391 15.84 1.81 7.72
N ASP A 392 15.31 1.01 6.80
CA ASP A 392 15.83 0.82 5.44
C ASP A 392 14.94 1.53 4.40
N PHE A 393 13.67 1.74 4.70
CA PHE A 393 12.76 2.52 3.86
C PHE A 393 11.99 3.53 4.71
N LEU A 394 12.06 4.82 4.35
CA LEU A 394 11.40 5.89 5.07
C LEU A 394 10.36 6.58 4.17
N TYR A 395 9.14 6.74 4.67
CA TYR A 395 8.15 7.66 4.11
C TYR A 395 7.91 8.82 5.07
N LEU A 396 8.27 10.03 4.64
CA LEU A 396 8.22 11.25 5.44
C LEU A 396 7.23 12.21 4.79
N THR A 397 6.16 12.58 5.50
CA THR A 397 5.12 13.48 4.98
C THR A 397 4.98 14.71 5.86
N LEU A 398 5.09 15.88 5.23
CA LEU A 398 5.21 17.17 5.90
C LEU A 398 3.83 17.82 6.10
N SER A 399 3.80 19.12 6.41
CA SER A 399 2.58 19.92 6.44
C SER A 399 2.75 21.15 5.56
N ASP A 400 1.66 21.51 4.88
CA ASP A 400 1.49 22.69 4.02
C ASP A 400 1.21 24.00 4.78
N PHE A 401 1.42 24.03 6.10
CA PHE A 401 1.14 25.21 6.94
C PHE A 401 1.82 26.48 6.44
N ILE A 402 3.08 26.37 5.98
CA ILE A 402 3.82 27.51 5.42
C ILE A 402 3.23 27.91 4.07
N GLN A 403 2.89 26.92 3.24
CA GLN A 403 2.43 27.09 1.88
C GLN A 403 1.04 27.73 1.82
N HIS A 404 0.18 27.46 2.79
CA HIS A 404 -1.09 28.16 2.98
C HIS A 404 -0.94 29.64 3.36
N LYS A 405 0.19 30.03 3.97
CA LYS A 405 0.38 31.40 4.49
C LYS A 405 1.26 32.28 3.61
N HIS A 406 2.23 31.68 2.92
CA HIS A 406 3.33 32.38 2.29
C HIS A 406 3.46 31.94 0.84
N ALA A 407 3.44 32.89 -0.09
CA ALA A 407 3.64 32.59 -1.51
C ALA A 407 5.11 32.25 -1.82
N PRO A 408 5.39 31.52 -2.92
CA PRO A 408 6.74 31.33 -3.43
C PRO A 408 7.50 32.66 -3.55
N GLY A 409 8.77 32.69 -3.14
CA GLY A 409 9.61 33.89 -3.17
C GLY A 409 9.44 34.86 -2.00
N SER A 410 8.45 34.66 -1.12
CA SER A 410 8.38 35.40 0.14
C SER A 410 9.53 35.00 1.09
N LYS A 411 9.87 35.89 2.03
CA LYS A 411 10.98 35.65 2.97
C LYS A 411 10.77 34.39 3.79
N GLU A 412 9.57 34.18 4.31
CA GLU A 412 9.23 33.04 5.16
C GLU A 412 9.22 31.73 4.38
N ALA A 413 8.65 31.72 3.16
CA ALA A 413 8.70 30.55 2.29
C ALA A 413 10.14 30.20 1.88
N ASN A 414 10.94 31.18 1.49
CA ASN A 414 12.33 30.96 1.09
C ASN A 414 13.18 30.46 2.27
N SER A 415 12.97 31.00 3.47
CA SER A 415 13.63 30.50 4.68
C SER A 415 13.27 29.03 4.94
N PHE A 416 11.98 28.70 4.88
CA PHE A 416 11.51 27.32 5.07
C PHE A 416 12.11 26.36 4.04
N MET A 417 12.10 26.75 2.76
CA MET A 417 12.66 25.94 1.67
C MET A 417 14.17 25.75 1.80
N THR A 418 14.91 26.75 2.31
CA THR A 418 16.36 26.64 2.56
C THR A 418 16.66 25.58 3.61
N ASP A 419 15.97 25.62 4.75
CA ASP A 419 16.17 24.66 5.84
C ASP A 419 15.71 23.25 5.43
N LEU A 420 14.60 23.17 4.69
CA LEU A 420 14.08 21.93 4.13
C LEU A 420 15.09 21.28 3.16
N ASP A 421 15.70 22.06 2.26
CA ASP A 421 16.71 21.57 1.31
C ASP A 421 17.94 21.04 2.03
N HIS A 422 18.40 21.72 3.08
CA HIS A 422 19.53 21.26 3.88
C HIS A 422 19.25 19.91 4.53
N LEU A 423 18.06 19.72 5.13
CA LEU A 423 17.68 18.45 5.74
C LEU A 423 17.48 17.34 4.71
N ILE A 424 16.92 17.65 3.54
CA ILE A 424 16.80 16.69 2.44
C ILE A 424 18.19 16.24 1.94
N GLY A 425 19.14 17.17 1.84
CA GLY A 425 20.53 16.89 1.47
C GLY A 425 21.20 15.87 2.41
N LYS A 426 20.94 15.95 3.73
CA LYS A 426 21.51 15.01 4.71
C LYS A 426 21.18 13.55 4.42
N PHE A 427 19.99 13.24 3.90
CA PHE A 427 19.65 11.86 3.54
C PHE A 427 20.56 11.32 2.42
N ALA A 428 20.85 12.15 1.42
CA ALA A 428 21.75 11.79 0.34
C ALA A 428 23.20 11.65 0.84
N ASP A 429 23.64 12.53 1.73
CA ASP A 429 24.96 12.45 2.37
C ASP A 429 25.14 11.17 3.20
N LEU A 430 24.06 10.68 3.82
CA LEU A 430 24.01 9.40 4.52
C LEU A 430 23.92 8.18 3.57
N GLY A 431 23.97 8.40 2.26
CA GLY A 431 24.01 7.35 1.24
C GLY A 431 22.65 6.80 0.82
N ALA A 432 21.54 7.44 1.21
CA ALA A 432 20.22 6.99 0.82
C ALA A 432 19.86 7.33 -0.64
N VAL A 433 18.97 6.54 -1.23
CA VAL A 433 18.19 6.99 -2.39
C VAL A 433 17.13 7.95 -1.88
N VAL A 434 17.19 9.22 -2.28
CA VAL A 434 16.21 10.23 -1.89
C VAL A 434 15.28 10.53 -3.06
N ALA A 435 13.97 10.43 -2.82
CA ALA A 435 12.92 10.77 -3.76
C ALA A 435 11.99 11.81 -3.12
N VAL A 436 11.61 12.86 -3.85
CA VAL A 436 10.82 13.98 -3.33
C VAL A 436 9.64 14.25 -4.24
N THR A 437 8.45 14.43 -3.67
CA THR A 437 7.22 14.77 -4.39
C THR A 437 6.34 15.70 -3.56
N GLY A 438 5.28 16.24 -4.15
CA GLY A 438 4.14 16.81 -3.43
C GLY A 438 2.92 15.89 -3.44
N ASP A 439 2.02 16.07 -2.49
CA ASP A 439 0.66 15.54 -2.53
C ASP A 439 -0.25 16.42 -3.40
N HIS A 440 -0.13 17.73 -3.33
CA HIS A 440 -0.75 18.73 -4.20
C HIS A 440 0.09 20.01 -4.29
N GLY A 441 -0.27 20.89 -5.23
CA GLY A 441 0.23 22.26 -5.33
C GLY A 441 -0.53 23.22 -4.41
N MET A 442 -0.41 24.53 -4.67
CA MET A 442 -1.02 25.56 -3.81
C MET A 442 -1.21 26.87 -4.58
N SER A 443 -2.46 27.37 -4.65
CA SER A 443 -2.77 28.62 -5.36
C SER A 443 -3.24 29.73 -4.45
N ASP A 444 -3.02 30.97 -4.89
CA ASP A 444 -3.67 32.16 -4.34
C ASP A 444 -5.15 32.21 -4.74
N LYS A 445 -6.03 32.38 -3.76
CA LYS A 445 -7.50 32.32 -3.87
C LYS A 445 -8.14 33.67 -3.55
N ALA A 446 -7.38 34.74 -3.74
CA ALA A 446 -7.81 36.11 -3.49
C ALA A 446 -7.86 36.98 -4.75
N ASP A 447 -8.63 38.07 -4.69
CA ASP A 447 -8.65 39.12 -5.71
C ASP A 447 -7.42 40.05 -5.62
N GLU A 448 -7.35 41.05 -6.50
CA GLU A 448 -6.24 42.02 -6.52
C GLU A 448 -6.12 42.81 -5.21
N ASN A 449 -7.22 42.99 -4.47
CA ASN A 449 -7.25 43.67 -3.17
C ASN A 449 -6.93 42.74 -1.99
N GLY A 450 -6.76 41.44 -2.24
CA GLY A 450 -6.50 40.43 -1.20
C GLY A 450 -7.75 39.83 -0.58
N ASN A 451 -8.95 40.13 -1.08
CA ASN A 451 -10.17 39.53 -0.57
C ASN A 451 -10.33 38.09 -1.11
N PRO A 452 -10.70 37.12 -0.25
CA PRO A 452 -10.99 35.76 -0.68
C PRO A 452 -12.11 35.70 -1.72
N LYS A 453 -11.89 34.97 -2.81
CA LYS A 453 -12.91 34.70 -3.83
C LYS A 453 -13.63 33.39 -3.53
N VAL A 454 -14.76 33.50 -2.84
CA VAL A 454 -15.53 32.33 -2.36
C VAL A 454 -16.86 32.20 -3.09
N ILE A 455 -17.13 31.01 -3.61
CA ILE A 455 -18.44 30.59 -4.12
C ILE A 455 -19.17 29.87 -3.00
N PHE A 456 -20.12 30.53 -2.34
CA PHE A 456 -21.02 29.87 -1.36
C PHE A 456 -22.12 29.14 -2.11
N LEU A 457 -21.81 27.91 -2.54
CA LEU A 457 -22.62 27.19 -3.52
C LEU A 457 -23.97 26.76 -2.96
N GLU A 458 -24.06 26.42 -1.67
CA GLU A 458 -25.32 26.01 -1.06
C GLU A 458 -26.29 27.18 -0.90
N ASP A 459 -25.79 28.39 -0.61
CA ASP A 459 -26.61 29.60 -0.55
C ASP A 459 -27.19 29.94 -1.94
N GLN A 460 -26.37 29.82 -3.00
CA GLN A 460 -26.82 30.09 -4.37
C GLN A 460 -27.88 29.08 -4.84
N ILE A 461 -27.71 27.80 -4.51
CA ILE A 461 -28.70 26.76 -4.80
C ILE A 461 -29.98 26.99 -3.99
N THR A 462 -29.86 27.25 -2.69
CA THR A 462 -30.99 27.52 -1.79
C THR A 462 -31.80 28.72 -2.27
N SER A 463 -31.14 29.78 -2.75
CA SER A 463 -31.82 30.96 -3.28
C SER A 463 -32.67 30.68 -4.52
N LYS A 464 -32.38 29.61 -5.28
CA LYS A 464 -33.05 29.32 -6.56
C LYS A 464 -34.07 28.17 -6.47
N TRP A 465 -33.80 27.17 -5.64
CA TRP A 465 -34.68 25.98 -5.49
C TRP A 465 -35.25 25.79 -4.09
N GLY A 466 -34.91 26.67 -3.14
CA GLY A 466 -35.35 26.59 -1.75
C GLY A 466 -34.45 25.73 -0.86
N GLU A 467 -34.73 25.77 0.44
CA GLU A 467 -34.01 24.99 1.45
C GLU A 467 -34.07 23.49 1.13
N ASN A 468 -32.98 22.79 1.43
CA ASN A 468 -32.82 21.34 1.22
C ASN A 468 -32.83 20.87 -0.24
N ALA A 469 -32.76 21.76 -1.24
CA ALA A 469 -32.68 21.35 -2.66
C ALA A 469 -31.41 20.52 -2.96
N ALA A 470 -30.28 20.89 -2.35
CA ALA A 470 -29.07 20.10 -2.32
C ALA A 470 -28.26 20.40 -1.04
N LYS A 471 -27.45 19.43 -0.62
CA LYS A 471 -26.45 19.57 0.44
C LYS A 471 -25.06 19.65 -0.19
N VAL A 472 -24.25 20.65 0.18
CA VAL A 472 -22.87 20.80 -0.28
C VAL A 472 -21.92 20.25 0.78
N ILE A 473 -21.02 19.36 0.37
CA ILE A 473 -19.98 18.74 1.18
C ILE A 473 -18.63 19.31 0.74
N CYS A 474 -17.86 19.84 1.70
CA CYS A 474 -16.53 20.41 1.49
C CYS A 474 -15.47 19.42 2.03
N PRO A 475 -14.96 18.48 1.21
CA PRO A 475 -14.20 17.34 1.73
C PRO A 475 -12.74 17.66 2.07
N ILE A 476 -12.33 18.93 1.95
CA ILE A 476 -10.96 19.40 2.21
C ILE A 476 -10.56 19.24 3.67
N SER A 477 -11.49 19.37 4.61
CA SER A 477 -11.24 19.29 6.05
C SER A 477 -12.34 18.48 6.75
N ASP A 478 -12.22 18.33 8.07
CA ASP A 478 -13.29 17.75 8.87
C ASP A 478 -14.53 18.68 8.86
N PRO A 479 -15.77 18.14 8.93
CA PRO A 479 -17.00 18.91 8.79
C PRO A 479 -17.24 19.89 9.95
N PHE A 480 -16.51 19.74 11.06
CA PHE A 480 -16.58 20.65 12.20
C PHE A 480 -15.61 21.83 12.09
N VAL A 481 -14.69 21.82 11.12
CA VAL A 481 -13.83 22.96 10.82
C VAL A 481 -14.68 24.03 10.14
N ARG A 482 -14.87 25.15 10.83
CA ARG A 482 -15.71 26.27 10.37
C ARG A 482 -14.92 27.55 10.10
N HIS A 483 -13.59 27.50 10.04
CA HIS A 483 -12.77 28.64 9.64
C HIS A 483 -12.34 28.49 8.17
N HIS A 484 -11.61 29.49 7.65
CA HIS A 484 -11.07 29.50 6.27
C HIS A 484 -10.36 28.21 5.80
N GLY A 485 -9.94 27.32 6.71
CA GLY A 485 -9.35 26.02 6.38
C GLY A 485 -10.34 24.98 5.82
N ALA A 486 -11.65 25.27 5.84
CA ALA A 486 -12.67 24.44 5.20
C ALA A 486 -12.98 24.85 3.74
N LEU A 487 -12.22 25.79 3.19
CA LEU A 487 -12.40 26.30 1.84
C LEU A 487 -11.35 25.72 0.89
N GLY A 488 -11.82 24.88 -0.03
CA GLY A 488 -11.01 24.30 -1.10
C GLY A 488 -11.64 24.54 -2.48
N SER A 489 -10.95 24.09 -3.52
CA SER A 489 -11.42 24.25 -4.92
C SER A 489 -12.20 23.05 -5.44
N PHE A 490 -12.69 22.15 -4.57
CA PHE A 490 -13.47 20.96 -4.91
C PHE A 490 -14.57 20.72 -3.87
N VAL A 491 -15.82 20.51 -4.33
CA VAL A 491 -16.95 20.13 -3.48
C VAL A 491 -17.81 19.04 -4.12
N ARG A 492 -18.58 18.35 -3.27
CA ARG A 492 -19.58 17.34 -3.66
C ARG A 492 -20.97 17.84 -3.32
N LEU A 493 -21.93 17.63 -4.20
CA LEU A 493 -23.33 18.00 -3.97
C LEU A 493 -24.19 16.75 -3.93
N TYR A 494 -25.11 16.72 -2.98
CA TYR A 494 -26.12 15.67 -2.84
C TYR A 494 -27.49 16.31 -3.08
N VAL A 495 -28.09 16.02 -4.23
CA VAL A 495 -29.38 16.60 -4.62
C VAL A 495 -30.53 15.84 -3.96
N ALA A 496 -31.60 16.55 -3.60
CA ALA A 496 -32.74 15.95 -2.90
C ALA A 496 -33.53 14.95 -3.76
N SER A 497 -33.57 15.16 -5.08
CA SER A 497 -34.29 14.28 -6.00
C SER A 497 -33.64 14.22 -7.39
N SER A 498 -33.97 13.18 -8.15
CA SER A 498 -33.47 12.97 -9.52
C SER A 498 -33.83 14.10 -10.48
N GLU A 499 -34.97 14.75 -10.28
CA GLU A 499 -35.48 15.81 -11.15
C GLU A 499 -34.66 17.10 -11.00
N LEU A 500 -34.01 17.29 -9.85
CA LEU A 500 -33.14 18.45 -9.57
C LEU A 500 -31.71 18.27 -10.08
N LEU A 501 -31.30 17.05 -10.42
CA LEU A 501 -29.93 16.74 -10.80
C LEU A 501 -29.46 17.58 -12.00
N GLN A 502 -30.16 17.48 -13.13
CA GLN A 502 -29.75 18.18 -14.35
C GLN A 502 -29.88 19.71 -14.23
N PRO A 503 -30.99 20.27 -13.69
CA PRO A 503 -31.10 21.71 -13.48
C PRO A 503 -30.01 22.31 -12.58
N ILE A 504 -29.65 21.63 -11.48
CA ILE A 504 -28.59 22.09 -10.57
C ILE A 504 -27.22 21.96 -11.24
N LEU A 505 -26.96 20.86 -11.95
CA LEU A 505 -25.71 20.66 -12.68
C LEU A 505 -25.46 21.76 -13.71
N ASP A 506 -26.46 22.07 -14.54
CA ASP A 506 -26.33 23.11 -15.57
C ASP A 506 -26.20 24.50 -14.96
N PHE A 507 -26.82 24.74 -13.81
CA PHE A 507 -26.59 25.96 -13.05
C PHE A 507 -25.17 26.05 -12.52
N CYS A 508 -24.62 24.99 -11.92
CA CYS A 508 -23.24 24.99 -11.43
C CYS A 508 -22.26 25.34 -12.56
N LYS A 509 -22.46 24.80 -13.77
CA LYS A 509 -21.66 25.14 -14.96
C LYS A 509 -21.76 26.61 -15.38
N SER A 510 -22.84 27.30 -15.02
CA SER A 510 -23.05 28.72 -15.37
C SER A 510 -22.48 29.71 -14.36
N ILE A 511 -22.03 29.23 -13.19
CA ILE A 511 -21.48 30.09 -12.13
C ILE A 511 -20.08 30.57 -12.53
N SER A 512 -19.85 31.88 -12.49
CA SER A 512 -18.51 32.44 -12.70
C SER A 512 -17.54 31.98 -11.60
N GLY A 513 -16.35 31.53 -12.01
CA GLY A 513 -15.36 30.95 -11.10
C GLY A 513 -15.48 29.43 -10.93
N VAL A 514 -16.48 28.78 -11.54
CA VAL A 514 -16.52 27.31 -11.68
C VAL A 514 -15.78 26.92 -12.96
N GLU A 515 -14.72 26.13 -12.81
CA GLU A 515 -13.95 25.57 -13.92
C GLU A 515 -14.65 24.33 -14.50
N GLU A 516 -15.20 23.49 -13.62
CA GLU A 516 -15.82 22.24 -14.02
C GLU A 516 -16.97 21.85 -13.09
N ALA A 517 -18.08 21.41 -13.67
CA ALA A 517 -19.16 20.76 -12.93
C ALA A 517 -19.64 19.52 -13.70
N LEU A 518 -19.58 18.37 -13.03
CA LEU A 518 -19.86 17.05 -13.61
C LEU A 518 -20.89 16.28 -12.79
N SER A 519 -21.59 15.35 -13.45
CA SER A 519 -22.31 14.32 -12.70
C SER A 519 -21.32 13.50 -11.87
N GLY A 520 -21.75 12.94 -10.74
CA GLY A 520 -20.89 12.11 -9.89
C GLY A 520 -20.30 10.90 -10.64
N HIS A 521 -21.06 10.34 -11.58
CA HIS A 521 -20.59 9.25 -12.44
C HIS A 521 -19.45 9.71 -13.36
N ASP A 522 -19.62 10.84 -14.06
CA ASP A 522 -18.62 11.35 -14.98
C ASP A 522 -17.39 11.86 -14.23
N ALA A 523 -17.57 12.45 -13.06
CA ALA A 523 -16.48 12.84 -12.17
C ALA A 523 -15.69 11.61 -11.69
N ALA A 524 -16.36 10.55 -11.26
CA ALA A 524 -15.70 9.32 -10.82
C ALA A 524 -14.88 8.66 -11.94
N LEU A 525 -15.42 8.64 -13.17
CA LEU A 525 -14.72 8.11 -14.33
C LEU A 525 -13.53 9.00 -14.72
N LYS A 526 -13.74 10.31 -14.83
CA LYS A 526 -12.72 11.27 -15.31
C LYS A 526 -11.58 11.45 -14.32
N HIS A 527 -11.90 11.52 -13.03
CA HIS A 527 -10.97 11.88 -11.95
C HIS A 527 -10.56 10.68 -11.09
N GLU A 528 -10.90 9.46 -11.53
CA GLU A 528 -10.55 8.20 -10.86
C GLU A 528 -11.00 8.19 -9.39
N GLN A 529 -12.26 8.57 -9.11
CA GLN A 529 -12.85 8.59 -7.76
C GLN A 529 -13.68 7.34 -7.47
N PRO A 530 -13.84 6.94 -6.19
CA PRO A 530 -14.74 5.87 -5.80
C PRO A 530 -16.21 6.33 -5.95
N LEU A 531 -16.90 5.83 -6.98
CA LEU A 531 -18.28 6.20 -7.30
C LEU A 531 -19.25 6.02 -6.13
N ASP A 532 -19.03 5.02 -5.28
CA ASP A 532 -19.86 4.71 -4.12
C ASP A 532 -19.73 5.74 -2.99
N ARG A 533 -18.67 6.55 -2.99
CA ARG A 533 -18.42 7.65 -2.03
C ARG A 533 -18.54 9.02 -2.67
N GLU A 534 -19.07 9.09 -3.89
CA GLU A 534 -19.16 10.33 -4.67
C GLU A 534 -20.52 11.02 -4.51
N GLY A 535 -20.53 12.35 -4.67
CA GLY A 535 -21.76 13.14 -4.70
C GLY A 535 -22.59 12.86 -5.96
N ASN A 536 -23.79 13.44 -6.02
CA ASN A 536 -24.56 13.47 -7.26
C ASN A 536 -23.93 14.37 -8.33
N ILE A 537 -23.30 15.46 -7.88
CA ILE A 537 -22.57 16.41 -8.71
C ILE A 537 -21.23 16.70 -8.02
N VAL A 538 -20.17 16.86 -8.81
CA VAL A 538 -18.88 17.40 -8.38
C VAL A 538 -18.71 18.78 -9.01
N VAL A 539 -18.22 19.74 -8.23
CA VAL A 539 -17.90 21.08 -8.71
C VAL A 539 -16.46 21.43 -8.33
N ILE A 540 -15.70 21.89 -9.31
CA ILE A 540 -14.31 22.32 -9.21
C ILE A 540 -14.24 23.78 -9.64
N SER A 541 -13.58 24.63 -8.85
CA SER A 541 -13.42 26.05 -9.16
C SER A 541 -12.16 26.33 -9.96
N GLU A 542 -12.15 27.48 -10.64
CA GLU A 542 -10.96 28.05 -11.28
C GLU A 542 -9.83 28.33 -10.25
N LYS A 543 -8.59 28.50 -10.76
CA LYS A 543 -7.36 28.66 -9.97
C LYS A 543 -7.47 29.61 -8.79
N ASN A 544 -8.13 30.76 -8.95
CA ASN A 544 -8.20 31.82 -7.94
C ASN A 544 -9.49 31.83 -7.12
N PHE A 545 -10.32 30.78 -7.21
CA PHE A 545 -11.55 30.65 -6.43
C PHE A 545 -11.48 29.45 -5.48
N VAL A 546 -12.28 29.53 -4.41
CA VAL A 546 -12.64 28.39 -3.55
C VAL A 546 -14.15 28.26 -3.50
N ILE A 547 -14.63 27.07 -3.14
CA ILE A 547 -16.05 26.76 -3.00
C ILE A 547 -16.31 26.39 -1.54
N GLY A 548 -17.31 27.03 -0.95
CA GLY A 548 -17.85 26.69 0.37
C GLY A 548 -19.31 26.25 0.28
N SER A 549 -19.84 25.74 1.39
CA SER A 549 -21.27 25.45 1.58
C SER A 549 -22.08 26.75 1.70
N ARG A 550 -22.42 27.16 2.92
CA ARG A 550 -23.17 28.38 3.25
C ARG A 550 -22.24 29.41 3.85
N LYS A 551 -22.46 30.71 3.59
CA LYS A 551 -21.64 31.78 4.17
C LYS A 551 -21.60 31.73 5.70
N ALA A 552 -22.70 31.32 6.34
CA ALA A 552 -22.79 31.21 7.79
C ALA A 552 -21.93 30.08 8.39
N ASP A 553 -21.48 29.12 7.58
CA ASP A 553 -20.68 27.97 8.02
C ASP A 553 -19.16 28.25 7.97
N HIS A 554 -18.75 29.37 7.37
CA HIS A 554 -17.34 29.71 7.13
C HIS A 554 -16.97 31.05 7.77
N ASP A 555 -16.13 30.99 8.81
CA ASP A 555 -15.52 32.13 9.48
C ASP A 555 -14.21 32.53 8.79
N LEU A 556 -14.27 33.68 8.12
CA LEU A 556 -13.14 34.28 7.42
C LEU A 556 -12.37 35.30 8.28
N SER A 557 -12.82 35.59 9.50
CA SER A 557 -12.21 36.64 10.34
C SER A 557 -10.73 36.37 10.65
N GLN A 558 -10.36 35.08 10.76
CA GLN A 558 -9.01 34.63 11.06
C GLN A 558 -7.99 34.81 9.92
N LEU A 559 -8.42 35.27 8.74
CA LEU A 559 -7.48 35.58 7.65
C LEU A 559 -6.74 36.90 7.88
N GLU A 560 -7.17 37.76 8.81
CA GLU A 560 -6.46 38.97 9.33
C GLU A 560 -5.48 39.67 8.36
N GLY A 561 -5.92 40.00 7.14
CA GLY A 561 -5.11 40.74 6.16
C GLY A 561 -4.13 39.89 5.33
N HIS A 562 -4.13 38.57 5.49
CA HIS A 562 -3.43 37.62 4.64
C HIS A 562 -4.31 37.17 3.47
N ARG A 563 -3.68 36.98 2.31
CA ARG A 563 -4.33 36.43 1.12
C ARG A 563 -4.63 34.95 1.35
N LEU A 564 -5.87 34.53 1.10
CA LEU A 564 -6.24 33.11 1.18
C LEU A 564 -5.45 32.32 0.14
N ARG A 565 -4.72 31.29 0.56
CA ARG A 565 -4.14 30.29 -0.34
C ARG A 565 -4.73 28.93 0.01
N SER A 566 -5.08 28.14 -1.01
CA SER A 566 -5.70 26.83 -0.83
C SER A 566 -5.51 25.95 -2.05
N HIS A 567 -6.08 24.75 -2.00
CA HIS A 567 -5.93 23.67 -2.95
C HIS A 567 -7.23 22.87 -3.11
N GLY A 568 -7.18 21.73 -3.84
CA GLY A 568 -8.31 20.84 -4.09
C GLY A 568 -8.73 20.75 -5.55
N GLY A 569 -8.40 21.77 -6.35
CA GLY A 569 -8.81 21.89 -7.75
C GLY A 569 -7.80 21.33 -8.74
N LEU A 570 -8.11 21.49 -10.03
CA LEU A 570 -7.24 21.08 -11.14
C LEU A 570 -5.97 21.92 -11.23
N SER A 571 -6.05 23.19 -10.82
CA SER A 571 -4.93 24.13 -10.80
C SER A 571 -3.83 23.78 -9.80
N GLU A 572 -4.09 22.92 -8.82
CA GLU A 572 -3.12 22.44 -7.83
C GLU A 572 -2.68 20.99 -8.08
N GLN A 573 -2.88 20.45 -9.28
CA GLN A 573 -2.44 19.09 -9.58
C GLN A 573 -0.95 18.99 -9.91
N ASP A 574 -0.38 20.02 -10.55
CA ASP A 574 1.03 19.98 -10.93
C ASP A 574 1.89 20.04 -9.67
N ILE A 575 2.79 19.08 -9.54
CA ILE A 575 3.72 18.94 -8.42
C ILE A 575 5.09 18.48 -8.92
N PRO A 576 6.20 18.87 -8.27
CA PRO A 576 7.51 18.33 -8.59
C PRO A 576 7.61 16.84 -8.27
N LEU A 577 8.32 16.10 -9.12
CA LEU A 577 8.72 14.71 -8.90
C LEU A 577 10.23 14.59 -9.12
N LEU A 578 10.97 14.33 -8.05
CA LEU A 578 12.43 14.36 -8.02
C LEU A 578 13.01 13.03 -7.51
N LEU A 579 14.15 12.63 -8.08
CA LEU A 579 15.00 11.56 -7.55
C LEU A 579 16.45 12.04 -7.53
N SER A 580 17.15 11.78 -6.43
CA SER A 580 18.59 12.06 -6.26
C SER A 580 19.48 11.26 -7.22
N GLN A 581 18.99 10.15 -7.76
CA GLN A 581 19.73 9.26 -8.66
C GLN A 581 19.22 9.38 -10.09
N ARG A 582 20.12 9.06 -11.03
CA ARG A 582 19.74 8.92 -12.44
C ARG A 582 18.89 7.68 -12.61
N VAL A 583 17.97 7.78 -13.55
CA VAL A 583 17.06 6.70 -13.91
C VAL A 583 17.50 6.15 -15.26
N ALA A 584 17.43 4.83 -15.45
CA ALA A 584 17.78 4.18 -16.70
C ALA A 584 17.01 4.77 -17.90
N SER A 585 17.68 4.84 -19.07
CA SER A 585 17.14 5.45 -20.30
C SER A 585 16.00 4.65 -20.95
N THR A 586 15.60 3.52 -20.38
CA THR A 586 14.55 2.61 -20.87
C THR A 586 13.14 3.07 -20.50
N ARG A 587 12.98 4.10 -19.66
CA ARG A 587 11.65 4.60 -19.28
C ARG A 587 10.95 5.31 -20.45
N PRO A 588 9.61 5.23 -20.56
CA PRO A 588 8.89 5.82 -21.68
C PRO A 588 9.10 7.34 -21.74
N ALA A 589 9.53 7.85 -22.89
CA ALA A 589 9.72 9.29 -23.09
C ALA A 589 8.42 10.12 -22.97
N LYS A 590 7.25 9.47 -22.94
CA LYS A 590 5.91 10.09 -22.88
C LYS A 590 5.04 9.52 -21.73
N LYS A 591 5.60 9.31 -20.55
CA LYS A 591 4.81 8.96 -19.35
C LYS A 591 4.21 10.25 -18.75
N THR A 592 2.89 10.26 -18.53
CA THR A 592 2.27 11.23 -17.63
C THR A 592 2.54 10.78 -16.20
N TRP A 593 3.46 11.46 -15.54
CA TRP A 593 3.83 11.11 -14.17
C TRP A 593 2.73 11.46 -13.18
N ARG A 594 2.53 10.60 -12.19
CA ARG A 594 1.65 10.83 -11.04
C ARG A 594 2.49 10.94 -9.78
N ASN A 595 2.02 11.66 -8.76
CA ASN A 595 2.72 11.69 -7.47
C ASN A 595 2.90 10.27 -6.88
N TYR A 596 1.91 9.40 -7.07
CA TYR A 596 1.97 7.99 -6.69
C TYR A 596 2.80 7.09 -7.61
N ASP A 597 3.59 7.66 -8.52
CA ASP A 597 4.71 6.98 -9.17
C ASP A 597 6.02 7.08 -8.37
N ILE A 598 6.06 7.88 -7.31
CA ILE A 598 7.30 8.17 -6.57
C ILE A 598 7.94 6.91 -5.96
N PHE A 599 7.16 5.93 -5.47
CA PHE A 599 7.73 4.67 -4.94
C PHE A 599 8.28 3.78 -6.05
N ASP A 600 7.61 3.70 -7.21
CA ASP A 600 8.12 3.03 -8.41
C ASP A 600 9.43 3.70 -8.90
N LEU A 601 9.48 5.03 -8.89
CA LEU A 601 10.69 5.79 -9.17
C LEU A 601 11.83 5.50 -8.17
N ALA A 602 11.53 5.44 -6.88
CA ALA A 602 12.52 5.25 -5.82
C ALA A 602 13.03 3.79 -5.68
N LEU A 603 12.20 2.81 -6.04
CA LEU A 603 12.49 1.39 -5.88
C LEU A 603 13.04 0.74 -7.17
N ASN A 604 12.57 1.18 -8.34
CA ASN A 604 12.98 0.63 -9.64
C ASN A 604 14.01 1.54 -10.35
N VAL A 605 15.09 1.90 -9.65
CA VAL A 605 16.11 2.87 -10.13
C VAL A 605 16.95 2.31 -11.29
N ASN A 606 17.16 0.99 -11.32
CA ASN A 606 18.07 0.30 -12.25
C ASN A 606 17.46 -0.05 -13.60
#